data_AF-A0A7Y4Y216-F1
#
_entry.id   AF-A0A7Y4Y216-F1
#
_cell.length_a   1.000
_cell.length_b   1.000
_cell.length_c   1.000
_cell.angle_alpha   90.00
_cell.angle_beta   90.00
_cell.angle_gamma   90.00
#
_symmetry.space_group_name_H-M   'P 1'
#
loop_
_entity.id
_entity.type
_entity.pdbx_description
1 polymer ?
#
loop_
_entity_poly.entity_id
_entity_poly.type
_entity_poly.pdbx_seq_one_letter_code
_entity_poly.pdbx_strand_id
1 'polypeptide(L)'
;MPVKWKSQKKFNPDVVLARVGKNRMTDGEGTSFSGFEVNEDAATLHSMLDFPDIASEMDKPSLVWKALVKARPELTAATFIEAINIELTSILRKKEEPFCFLSTISFDAAKWPKRISILDTKVDLYGLSFPKKFAS
;
A
#
# COMPACT_ATOMS: atom_id res chain seq x y z
N MET A 1 -9.32 -4.75 6.58
CA MET A 1 -10.72 -4.76 6.08
C MET A 1 -10.69 -4.51 4.58
N PRO A 2 -11.42 -5.28 3.76
CA PRO A 2 -11.40 -5.12 2.31
C PRO A 2 -12.33 -3.97 1.85
N VAL A 3 -12.06 -3.44 0.65
CA VAL A 3 -12.99 -2.57 -0.08
C VAL A 3 -14.25 -3.36 -0.44
N LYS A 4 -15.41 -2.72 -0.29
CA LYS A 4 -16.72 -3.32 -0.58
C LYS A 4 -17.62 -2.34 -1.31
N TRP A 5 -18.69 -2.84 -1.92
CA TRP A 5 -19.77 -1.98 -2.40
C TRP A 5 -20.54 -1.38 -1.23
N LYS A 6 -20.92 -0.10 -1.35
CA LYS A 6 -21.85 0.53 -0.41
C LYS A 6 -23.20 -0.19 -0.47
N SER A 7 -23.75 -0.54 0.69
CA SER A 7 -25.00 -1.31 0.81
C SER A 7 -26.28 -0.53 0.46
N GLN A 8 -26.17 0.66 -0.14
CA GLN A 8 -27.34 1.45 -0.53
C GLN A 8 -28.02 0.81 -1.75
N LYS A 9 -29.30 0.44 -1.60
CA LYS A 9 -30.15 -0.19 -2.64
C LYS A 9 -30.26 0.56 -3.97
N LYS A 10 -29.73 1.79 -4.07
CA LYS A 10 -29.80 2.63 -5.27
C LYS A 10 -28.63 2.43 -6.24
N PHE A 11 -27.52 1.85 -5.80
CA PHE A 11 -26.36 1.66 -6.66
C PHE A 11 -26.44 0.31 -7.37
N ASN A 12 -26.28 0.34 -8.69
CA ASN A 12 -26.17 -0.84 -9.52
C ASN A 12 -24.81 -0.82 -10.25
N PRO A 13 -23.75 -1.36 -9.62
CA PRO A 13 -22.40 -1.32 -10.18
C PRO A 13 -22.28 -2.09 -11.49
N ASP A 14 -23.08 -3.15 -11.69
CA ASP A 14 -23.04 -3.96 -12.91
C ASP A 14 -23.42 -3.15 -14.16
N VAL A 15 -24.33 -2.18 -14.03
CA VAL A 15 -24.72 -1.29 -15.15
C VAL A 15 -23.55 -0.41 -15.58
N VAL A 16 -22.83 0.15 -14.61
CA VAL A 16 -21.67 1.02 -14.90
C VAL A 16 -20.52 0.18 -15.45
N LEU A 17 -20.24 -0.97 -14.86
CA LEU A 17 -19.21 -1.89 -15.33
C LEU A 17 -19.51 -2.44 -16.73
N ALA A 18 -20.78 -2.68 -17.07
CA ALA A 18 -21.17 -3.05 -18.42
C ALA A 18 -20.91 -1.91 -19.43
N ARG A 19 -21.13 -0.64 -19.05
CA ARG A 19 -20.79 0.51 -19.89
C ARG A 19 -19.29 0.62 -20.11
N VAL A 20 -18.49 0.50 -19.05
CA VAL A 20 -17.02 0.43 -19.16
C VAL A 20 -16.58 -0.73 -20.04
N GLY A 21 -17.19 -1.90 -19.86
CA GLY A 21 -16.90 -3.11 -20.62
C GLY A 21 -17.14 -2.98 -22.12
N LYS A 22 -18.13 -2.19 -22.55
CA LYS A 22 -18.37 -1.90 -23.98
C LYS A 22 -17.22 -1.13 -24.62
N ASN A 23 -16.59 -0.25 -23.85
CA ASN A 23 -15.48 0.57 -24.30
C ASN A 23 -14.11 -0.07 -24.00
N ARG A 24 -14.11 -1.32 -23.49
CA ARG A 24 -12.90 -2.03 -23.08
C ARG A 24 -12.39 -2.93 -24.20
N MET A 25 -11.10 -2.84 -24.49
CA MET A 25 -10.36 -3.76 -25.36
C MET A 25 -9.32 -4.52 -24.53
N THR A 26 -9.22 -5.83 -24.77
CA THR A 26 -8.26 -6.72 -24.09
C THR A 26 -7.45 -7.47 -25.14
N ASP A 27 -6.13 -7.31 -25.14
CA ASP A 27 -5.19 -7.92 -26.08
C ASP A 27 -4.32 -9.00 -25.42
N GLY A 28 -4.78 -9.56 -24.29
CA GLY A 28 -4.07 -10.61 -23.53
C GLY A 28 -2.94 -10.07 -22.65
N GLU A 29 -2.18 -9.08 -23.11
CA GLU A 29 -1.12 -8.43 -22.36
C GLU A 29 -1.65 -7.24 -21.54
N GLY A 30 -2.56 -6.46 -22.12
CA GLY A 30 -3.06 -5.21 -21.57
C GLY A 30 -4.59 -5.10 -21.54
N THR A 31 -5.04 -3.97 -21.03
CA THR A 31 -6.42 -3.53 -21.14
C THR A 31 -6.39 -2.06 -21.50
N SER A 32 -7.01 -1.73 -22.62
CA SER A 32 -7.17 -0.36 -23.10
C SER A 32 -8.64 0.01 -23.15
N PHE A 33 -8.91 1.30 -23.12
CA PHE A 33 -10.26 1.84 -23.14
C PHE A 33 -10.40 2.85 -24.29
N SER A 34 -11.52 2.78 -25.01
CA SER A 34 -11.87 3.77 -26.02
C SER A 34 -12.71 4.91 -25.41
N GLY A 35 -12.40 6.14 -25.82
CA GLY A 35 -13.14 7.33 -25.40
C GLY A 35 -12.81 7.83 -23.97
N PHE A 36 -13.40 8.97 -23.62
CA PHE A 36 -13.19 9.64 -22.33
C PHE A 36 -14.24 9.26 -21.27
N GLU A 37 -15.33 8.60 -21.68
CA GLU A 37 -16.46 8.21 -20.82
C GLU A 37 -16.04 7.32 -19.65
N VAL A 38 -14.98 6.53 -19.83
CA VAL A 38 -14.46 5.64 -18.78
C VAL A 38 -13.95 6.43 -17.57
N ASN A 39 -13.54 7.69 -17.73
CA ASN A 39 -13.15 8.53 -16.60
C ASN A 39 -14.37 8.91 -15.73
N GLU A 40 -15.50 9.22 -16.35
CA GLU A 40 -16.76 9.50 -15.65
C GLU A 40 -17.30 8.24 -14.96
N ASP A 41 -17.15 7.09 -15.62
CA ASP A 41 -17.52 5.79 -15.06
C ASP A 41 -16.65 5.42 -13.87
N ALA A 42 -15.34 5.66 -13.95
CA ALA A 42 -14.41 5.44 -12.85
C ALA A 42 -14.75 6.31 -11.64
N ALA A 43 -15.09 7.59 -11.86
CA ALA A 43 -15.53 8.49 -10.78
C ALA A 43 -16.87 8.01 -10.17
N THR A 44 -17.79 7.54 -11.02
CA THR A 44 -19.07 6.98 -10.59
C THR A 44 -18.86 5.73 -9.73
N LEU A 45 -18.03 4.79 -10.18
CA LEU A 45 -17.66 3.58 -9.43
C LEU A 45 -17.00 3.92 -8.09
N HIS A 46 -16.08 4.88 -8.08
CA HIS A 46 -15.45 5.36 -6.85
C HIS A 46 -16.49 5.82 -5.82
N SER A 47 -17.54 6.54 -6.25
CA SER A 47 -18.61 6.99 -5.35
C SER A 47 -19.43 5.83 -4.74
N MET A 48 -19.50 4.69 -5.43
CA MET A 48 -20.25 3.48 -5.03
C MET A 48 -19.46 2.57 -4.08
N LEU A 49 -18.16 2.81 -3.90
CA LEU A 49 -17.28 2.00 -3.07
C LEU A 49 -17.19 2.52 -1.64
N ASP A 50 -17.09 1.58 -0.71
CA ASP A 50 -16.75 1.79 0.68
C ASP A 50 -15.31 1.37 0.91
N PHE A 51 -14.45 2.34 1.26
CA PHE A 51 -13.02 2.14 1.45
C PHE A 51 -12.72 1.98 2.94
N PRO A 52 -11.85 1.04 3.33
CA PRO A 52 -11.45 0.89 4.72
C PRO A 52 -10.64 2.11 5.19
N ASP A 53 -10.67 2.42 6.49
CA ASP A 53 -9.97 3.58 7.07
C ASP A 53 -8.46 3.60 6.80
N ILE A 54 -7.85 2.41 6.66
CA ILE A 54 -6.43 2.27 6.32
C ILE A 54 -6.08 2.85 4.93
N ALA A 55 -7.08 3.01 4.06
CA ALA A 55 -6.95 3.63 2.75
C ALA A 55 -7.36 5.11 2.73
N SER A 56 -7.54 5.74 3.90
CA SER A 56 -7.95 7.15 4.02
C SER A 56 -7.01 8.10 3.27
N GLU A 57 -5.70 7.92 3.42
CA GLU A 57 -4.66 8.74 2.76
C GLU A 57 -4.25 8.25 1.38
N MET A 58 -4.81 7.13 0.90
CA MET A 58 -4.46 6.58 -0.40
C MET A 58 -5.14 7.33 -1.55
N ASP A 59 -4.48 7.35 -2.71
CA ASP A 59 -5.06 7.80 -3.98
C ASP A 59 -6.09 6.77 -4.49
N LYS A 60 -7.33 6.95 -4.03
CA LYS A 60 -8.48 6.08 -4.35
C LYS A 60 -8.85 6.12 -5.85
N PRO A 61 -8.86 7.28 -6.54
CA PRO A 61 -9.05 7.32 -7.99
C PRO A 61 -8.06 6.43 -8.77
N SER A 62 -6.76 6.53 -8.46
CA SER A 62 -5.75 5.68 -9.10
C SER A 62 -5.95 4.21 -8.79
N LEU A 63 -6.39 3.88 -7.56
CA LEU A 63 -6.70 2.50 -7.17
C LEU A 63 -7.88 1.92 -7.98
N VAL A 64 -8.95 2.70 -8.16
CA VAL A 64 -10.11 2.32 -8.99
C VAL A 64 -9.70 2.11 -10.44
N TRP A 65 -8.89 3.01 -11.00
CA TRP A 65 -8.39 2.87 -12.37
C TRP A 65 -7.57 1.59 -12.57
N LYS A 66 -6.64 1.31 -11.65
CA LYS A 66 -5.83 0.07 -11.69
C LYS A 66 -6.71 -1.18 -11.60
N ALA A 67 -7.75 -1.15 -10.79
CA ALA A 67 -8.70 -2.25 -10.69
C ALA A 67 -9.47 -2.48 -12.00
N LEU A 68 -9.91 -1.42 -12.69
CA LEU A 68 -10.56 -1.53 -14.01
C LEU A 68 -9.66 -2.17 -15.06
N VAL A 69 -8.37 -1.81 -15.08
CA VAL A 69 -7.38 -2.37 -16.01
C VAL A 69 -7.12 -3.86 -15.69
N LYS A 70 -7.08 -4.23 -14.41
CA LYS A 70 -6.66 -5.57 -13.95
C LYS A 70 -7.80 -6.57 -13.78
N ALA A 71 -9.05 -6.14 -13.69
CA ALA A 71 -10.19 -7.03 -13.56
C ALA A 71 -10.29 -7.95 -14.79
N ARG A 72 -10.03 -9.25 -14.61
CA ARG A 72 -10.05 -10.28 -15.67
C ARG A 72 -10.64 -11.57 -15.08
N PRO A 73 -11.20 -12.50 -15.89
CA PRO A 73 -11.34 -12.46 -17.35
C PRO A 73 -12.45 -11.52 -17.85
N GLU A 74 -13.56 -11.39 -17.11
CA GLU A 74 -14.67 -10.48 -17.44
C GLU A 74 -14.76 -9.32 -16.45
N LEU A 75 -15.29 -8.17 -16.87
CA LEU A 75 -15.52 -7.02 -16.01
C LEU A 75 -16.90 -7.14 -15.34
N THR A 76 -16.95 -7.70 -14.14
CA THR A 76 -18.16 -7.85 -13.33
C THR A 76 -17.96 -7.21 -11.96
N ALA A 77 -19.04 -6.99 -11.20
CA ALA A 77 -18.91 -6.45 -9.85
C ALA A 77 -18.03 -7.31 -8.93
N ALA A 78 -18.03 -8.64 -9.13
CA ALA A 78 -17.21 -9.56 -8.36
C ALA A 78 -15.73 -9.45 -8.73
N THR A 79 -15.40 -9.55 -10.02
CA THR A 79 -14.00 -9.50 -10.49
C THR A 79 -13.37 -8.12 -10.27
N PHE A 80 -14.16 -7.06 -10.31
CA PHE A 80 -13.71 -5.71 -9.98
C PHE A 80 -13.36 -5.56 -8.49
N ILE A 81 -14.22 -6.06 -7.58
CA ILE A 81 -13.94 -6.04 -6.13
C ILE A 81 -12.74 -6.91 -5.79
N GLU A 82 -12.56 -8.03 -6.47
CA GLU A 82 -11.38 -8.87 -6.32
C GLU A 82 -10.12 -8.09 -6.74
N ALA A 83 -10.13 -7.50 -7.94
CA ALA A 83 -9.00 -6.73 -8.47
C ALA A 83 -8.63 -5.55 -7.58
N ILE A 84 -9.61 -4.78 -7.09
CA ILE A 84 -9.33 -3.62 -6.24
C ILE A 84 -8.74 -4.02 -4.88
N ASN A 85 -9.16 -5.15 -4.33
CA ASN A 85 -8.62 -5.66 -3.06
C ASN A 85 -7.21 -6.24 -3.22
N ILE A 86 -6.92 -6.87 -4.36
CA ILE A 86 -5.56 -7.31 -4.71
C ILE A 86 -4.63 -6.09 -4.80
N GLU A 87 -5.05 -5.04 -5.51
CA GLU A 87 -4.26 -3.80 -5.62
C GLU A 87 -4.09 -3.09 -4.29
N LEU A 88 -5.16 -2.99 -3.49
CA LEU A 88 -5.08 -2.42 -2.14
C LEU A 88 -4.08 -3.19 -1.27
N THR A 89 -4.16 -4.53 -1.28
CA THR A 89 -3.25 -5.39 -0.53
C THR A 89 -1.82 -5.21 -1.01
N SER A 90 -1.59 -5.13 -2.32
CA SER A 90 -0.27 -4.89 -2.91
C SER A 90 0.35 -3.57 -2.43
N ILE A 91 -0.44 -2.50 -2.39
CA ILE A 91 0.03 -1.19 -1.92
C ILE A 91 0.28 -1.20 -0.40
N LEU A 92 -0.62 -1.81 0.37
CA LEU A 92 -0.50 -1.91 1.83
C LEU A 92 0.65 -2.81 2.26
N ARG A 93 1.02 -3.80 1.44
CA ARG A 93 2.16 -4.69 1.65
C ARG A 93 3.50 -3.98 1.41
N LYS A 94 3.63 -2.73 1.88
CA LYS A 94 4.87 -1.94 1.87
C LYS A 94 6.04 -2.88 2.14
N LYS A 95 6.97 -2.89 1.20
CA LYS A 95 8.23 -3.62 1.31
C LYS A 95 8.84 -3.26 2.67
N GLU A 96 9.28 -4.26 3.44
CA GLU A 96 10.07 -3.98 4.64
C GLU A 96 11.32 -3.22 4.18
N GLU A 97 11.33 -1.91 4.39
CA GLU A 97 12.48 -1.07 4.11
C GLU A 97 13.33 -1.03 5.39
N PRO A 98 14.66 -1.22 5.30
CA PRO A 98 15.52 -1.07 6.45
C PRO A 98 15.49 0.40 6.89
N PHE A 99 14.89 0.67 8.04
CA PHE A 99 14.93 2.00 8.65
C PHE A 99 16.20 2.11 9.50
N CYS A 100 17.00 3.15 9.24
CA CYS A 100 18.12 3.52 10.09
C CYS A 100 17.66 4.56 11.12
N PHE A 101 17.59 4.16 12.39
CA PHE A 101 17.35 5.09 13.49
C PHE A 101 18.68 5.68 13.96
N LEU A 102 18.95 6.94 13.59
CA LEU A 102 20.10 7.68 14.09
C LEU A 102 19.71 8.37 15.39
N SER A 103 20.34 7.97 16.49
CA SER A 103 20.19 8.61 17.79
C SER A 103 21.54 8.82 18.44
N THR A 104 21.64 9.89 19.22
CA THR A 104 22.82 10.19 20.04
C THR A 104 22.39 10.09 21.49
N ILE A 105 23.11 9.30 22.28
CA ILE A 105 22.89 9.22 23.72
C ILE A 105 24.13 9.81 24.39
N SER A 106 23.93 10.87 25.17
CA SER A 106 24.99 11.49 25.97
C SER A 106 25.01 10.85 27.35
N PHE A 107 26.18 10.33 27.74
CA PHE A 107 26.38 9.71 29.04
C PHE A 107 27.37 10.51 29.89
N ASP A 108 27.08 10.63 31.18
CA ASP A 108 28.07 11.06 32.16
C ASP A 108 28.99 9.86 32.45
N ALA A 109 30.24 9.97 31.98
CA ALA A 109 31.26 8.93 32.10
C ALA A 109 31.54 8.51 33.55
N ALA A 110 31.23 9.35 34.54
CA ALA A 110 31.51 9.06 35.94
C ALA A 110 30.57 8.01 36.57
N LYS A 111 29.39 7.77 35.99
CA LYS A 111 28.32 6.96 36.60
C LYS A 111 27.89 5.75 35.78
N TRP A 112 28.57 5.48 34.66
CA TRP A 112 28.14 4.46 33.73
C TRP A 112 28.96 3.16 33.83
N PRO A 113 28.31 1.98 33.82
CA PRO A 113 29.01 0.71 33.85
C PRO A 113 29.81 0.53 32.55
N LYS A 114 31.05 0.02 32.67
CA LYS A 114 31.95 -0.21 31.52
C LYS A 114 31.40 -1.21 30.49
N ARG A 115 30.40 -2.00 30.86
CA ARG A 115 29.77 -3.02 30.03
C ARG A 115 28.27 -3.04 30.30
N ILE A 116 27.49 -3.04 29.23
CA ILE A 116 26.03 -3.19 29.27
C ILE A 116 25.68 -4.36 28.35
N SER A 117 24.79 -5.24 28.83
CA SER A 117 24.16 -6.27 28.00
C SER A 117 22.74 -5.80 27.70
N ILE A 118 22.43 -5.63 26.41
CA ILE A 118 21.07 -5.34 25.96
C ILE A 118 20.66 -6.49 25.06
N LEU A 119 19.71 -7.30 25.52
CA LEU A 119 19.37 -8.58 24.90
C LEU A 119 20.64 -9.45 24.77
N ASP A 120 20.90 -10.03 23.59
CA ASP A 120 22.10 -10.81 23.26
C ASP A 120 23.28 -9.97 22.79
N THR A 121 23.19 -8.63 22.85
CA THR A 121 24.27 -7.74 22.40
C THR A 121 25.06 -7.21 23.58
N LYS A 122 26.39 -7.38 23.52
CA LYS A 122 27.34 -6.82 24.49
C LYS A 122 27.88 -5.50 23.98
N VAL A 123 27.60 -4.43 24.73
CA VAL A 123 28.13 -3.09 24.47
C VAL A 123 29.22 -2.81 25.49
N ASP A 124 30.47 -2.74 25.03
CA ASP A 124 31.61 -2.32 25.84
C ASP A 124 31.86 -0.82 25.62
N LEU A 125 31.86 -0.05 26.71
CA LEU A 125 32.04 1.40 26.68
C LEU A 125 33.47 1.72 27.09
N TYR A 126 34.26 2.18 26.12
CA TYR A 126 35.64 2.60 26.34
C TYR A 126 35.68 4.11 26.59
N GLY A 127 36.63 4.57 27.43
CA GLY A 127 36.88 6.00 27.62
C GLY A 127 37.51 6.65 26.38
N LEU A 128 38.12 7.83 26.54
CA LEU A 128 38.72 8.62 25.46
C LEU A 128 39.85 7.92 24.67
N SER A 129 40.34 6.78 25.13
CA SER A 129 41.40 6.00 24.49
C SER A 129 40.86 4.73 23.83
N PHE A 130 41.09 4.59 22.53
CA PHE A 130 40.70 3.41 21.76
C PHE A 130 41.51 2.17 22.18
N PRO A 131 40.91 0.96 22.24
CA PRO A 131 41.66 -0.25 22.58
C PRO A 131 42.80 -0.50 21.59
N LYS A 132 44.01 -0.82 22.09
CA LYS A 132 45.21 -1.06 21.27
C LYS A 132 45.03 -2.11 20.17
N LYS A 133 44.11 -3.07 20.35
CA LYS A 133 43.77 -4.08 19.33
C LYS A 133 43.10 -3.51 18.07
N PHE A 134 42.62 -2.27 18.14
CA PHE A 134 41.96 -1.56 17.04
C PHE A 134 42.60 -0.20 16.73
N ALA A 135 43.62 0.21 17.48
CA ALA A 135 44.44 1.36 17.14
C ALA A 135 45.51 0.86 16.14
N SER A 136 45.32 1.20 14.86
CA SER A 136 46.33 0.95 13.83
C SER A 136 47.63 1.71 14.10
#